data_AF-A0A1W9MXP7-F1
#
_entry.id   AF-A0A1W9MXP7-F1
#
_cell.length_a   1.000
_cell.length_b   1.000
_cell.length_c   1.000
_cell.angle_alpha   90.00
_cell.angle_beta   90.00
_cell.angle_gamma   90.00
#
_symmetry.space_group_name_H-M   'P 1'
#
loop_
_entity.id
_entity.type
_entity.pdbx_description
1 polymer ?
#
loop_
_entity_poly.entity_id
_entity_poly.type
_entity_poly.pdbx_seq_one_letter_code
_entity_poly.pdbx_strand_id
1 'polypeptide(L)'
;MKQKERIMKKENLSDEFGEAEDILKKAIQEADSLFRDNPNLFRDIPMNKMSVRQALESDNPLENIRNEMGERETQKLFSLLYAAIMEVNSAGAGILFDRYGKEEIETMYNHYSYFGAGLFCEAIDKMRGFIKEKLGETYSDDEFFKLCDTKEYVAIDREITLRYEEMCEEMEQALIAFVRYNIEQLENNMGKVVNSTHESETD
;
A
#
# COMPACT_ATOMS: atom_id res chain seq x y z
N MET A 1 45.12 -32.97 -31.62
CA MET A 1 45.20 -31.59 -31.08
C MET A 1 43.90 -31.11 -30.43
N LYS A 2 42.73 -31.19 -31.10
CA LYS A 2 41.44 -30.64 -30.60
C LYS A 2 40.85 -31.24 -29.31
N GLN A 3 41.30 -32.41 -28.85
CA GLN A 3 40.76 -33.06 -27.64
C GLN A 3 41.47 -32.61 -26.35
N LYS A 4 42.76 -32.24 -26.42
CA LYS A 4 43.51 -31.69 -25.27
C LYS A 4 43.09 -30.26 -24.92
N GLU A 5 42.75 -29.43 -25.92
CA GLU A 5 42.26 -28.06 -25.69
C GLU A 5 40.87 -28.01 -25.05
N ARG A 6 40.01 -29.01 -25.29
CA ARG A 6 38.68 -29.10 -24.66
C ARG A 6 38.73 -29.54 -23.20
N ILE A 7 39.76 -30.30 -22.79
CA ILE A 7 39.94 -30.75 -21.41
C ILE A 7 40.51 -29.60 -20.56
N MET A 8 41.57 -28.91 -21.05
CA MET A 8 42.12 -27.73 -20.35
C MET A 8 41.11 -26.59 -20.16
N LYS A 9 40.21 -26.36 -21.12
CA LYS A 9 39.15 -25.34 -20.96
C LYS A 9 38.09 -25.72 -19.93
N LYS A 10 37.85 -27.01 -19.67
CA LYS A 10 36.88 -27.47 -18.67
C LYS A 10 37.44 -27.45 -17.26
N GLU A 11 38.74 -27.73 -17.09
CA GLU A 11 39.43 -27.67 -15.79
C GLU A 11 39.58 -26.21 -15.31
N ASN A 12 39.95 -25.27 -16.19
CA ASN A 12 40.05 -23.85 -15.78
C ASN A 12 38.70 -23.22 -15.41
N LEU A 13 37.59 -23.69 -15.99
CA LEU A 13 36.24 -23.20 -15.66
C LEU A 13 35.69 -23.78 -14.34
N SER A 14 36.16 -24.95 -13.88
CA SER A 14 35.75 -25.48 -12.58
C SER A 14 36.46 -24.81 -11.42
N ASP A 15 37.71 -24.38 -11.63
CA ASP A 15 38.53 -23.77 -10.58
C ASP A 15 38.10 -22.31 -10.30
N GLU A 16 37.76 -21.53 -11.35
CA GLU A 16 37.25 -20.15 -11.19
C GLU A 16 35.87 -20.09 -10.51
N PHE A 17 35.00 -21.08 -10.73
CA PHE A 17 33.70 -21.17 -10.06
C PHE A 17 33.84 -21.58 -8.58
N GLY A 18 34.82 -22.43 -8.25
CA GLY A 18 35.12 -22.82 -6.88
C GLY A 18 35.61 -21.65 -6.02
N GLU A 19 36.50 -20.81 -6.55
CA GLU A 19 37.01 -19.63 -5.84
C GLU A 19 35.92 -18.57 -5.61
N ALA A 20 35.04 -18.34 -6.57
CA ALA A 20 33.92 -17.39 -6.42
C ALA A 20 32.90 -17.85 -5.37
N GLU A 21 32.62 -19.15 -5.30
CA GLU A 21 31.70 -19.72 -4.31
C GLU A 21 32.28 -19.66 -2.88
N ASP A 22 33.59 -19.87 -2.75
CA ASP A 22 34.30 -19.75 -1.46
C ASP A 22 34.38 -18.29 -0.99
N ILE A 23 34.60 -17.33 -1.89
CA ILE A 23 34.55 -15.89 -1.57
C ILE A 23 33.14 -15.50 -1.09
N LEU A 24 32.09 -15.97 -1.77
CA LEU A 24 30.70 -15.67 -1.40
C LEU A 24 30.33 -16.29 -0.05
N LYS A 25 30.71 -17.55 0.20
CA LYS A 25 30.51 -18.21 1.50
C LYS A 25 31.23 -17.48 2.62
N LYS A 26 32.46 -17.04 2.37
CA LYS A 26 33.24 -16.29 3.36
C LYS A 26 32.62 -14.92 3.65
N ALA A 27 32.14 -14.21 2.64
CA ALA A 27 31.42 -12.94 2.81
C ALA A 27 30.11 -13.11 3.60
N ILE A 28 29.36 -14.19 3.34
CA ILE A 28 28.13 -14.51 4.10
C ILE A 28 28.46 -14.85 5.56
N GLN A 29 29.52 -15.64 5.80
CA GLN A 29 29.95 -15.97 7.17
C GLN A 29 30.47 -14.76 7.94
N GLU A 30 31.21 -13.87 7.26
CA GLU A 30 31.68 -12.62 7.84
C GLU A 30 30.49 -11.70 8.16
N ALA A 31 29.50 -11.57 7.26
CA ALA A 31 28.28 -10.83 7.53
C ALA A 31 27.51 -11.42 8.73
N ASP A 32 27.28 -12.73 8.76
CA ASP A 32 26.62 -13.43 9.88
C ASP A 32 27.36 -13.23 11.20
N SER A 33 28.70 -13.25 11.20
CA SER A 33 29.50 -12.95 12.39
C SER A 33 29.32 -11.50 12.83
N LEU A 34 29.28 -10.56 11.89
CA LEU A 34 29.09 -9.14 12.16
C LEU A 34 27.73 -8.87 12.83
N PHE A 35 26.66 -9.52 12.34
CA PHE A 35 25.31 -9.41 12.91
C PHE A 35 25.18 -10.10 14.27
N ARG A 36 25.84 -11.25 14.46
CA ARG A 36 25.83 -11.99 15.73
C ARG A 36 26.59 -11.24 16.82
N ASP A 37 27.72 -10.65 16.48
CA ASP A 37 28.60 -9.96 17.42
C ASP A 37 28.14 -8.52 17.68
N ASN A 38 27.33 -7.95 16.78
CA ASN A 38 26.73 -6.63 16.92
C ASN A 38 25.21 -6.69 16.74
N PRO A 39 24.45 -7.31 17.68
CA PRO A 39 23.00 -7.40 17.60
C PRO A 39 22.30 -6.02 17.63
N ASN A 40 23.06 -4.96 17.95
CA ASN A 40 22.62 -3.57 18.01
C ASN A 40 23.16 -2.71 16.87
N LEU A 41 23.80 -3.27 15.84
CA LEU A 41 24.47 -2.50 14.77
C LEU A 41 23.53 -1.52 14.04
N PHE A 42 22.22 -1.76 14.13
CA PHE A 42 21.16 -0.91 13.58
C PHE A 42 20.14 -0.42 14.63
N ARG A 43 20.35 -0.71 15.93
CA ARG A 43 19.39 -0.30 16.98
C ARG A 43 19.31 1.22 17.15
N ASP A 44 20.40 1.92 16.85
CA ASP A 44 20.56 3.35 17.12
C ASP A 44 20.84 4.18 15.87
N ILE A 45 20.49 3.69 14.67
CA ILE A 45 20.33 4.61 13.54
C ILE A 45 18.94 5.23 13.74
N PRO A 46 18.83 6.50 14.17
CA PRO A 46 17.56 7.19 14.04
C PRO A 46 17.28 7.26 12.54
N MET A 47 16.46 6.35 12.02
CA MET A 47 15.72 6.64 10.82
C MET A 47 14.91 7.86 11.20
N ASN A 48 15.33 9.03 10.72
CA ASN A 48 14.63 10.27 10.98
C ASN A 48 13.32 10.19 10.20
N LYS A 49 12.36 9.45 10.75
CA LYS A 49 11.04 9.24 10.16
C LYS A 49 10.39 10.61 10.06
N MET A 50 9.99 10.96 8.85
CA MET A 50 9.34 12.24 8.58
C MET A 50 8.03 12.27 9.35
N SER A 51 7.77 13.32 10.13
CA SER A 51 6.46 13.46 10.78
C SER A 51 5.37 13.72 9.73
N VAL A 52 4.10 13.45 10.05
CA VAL A 52 2.98 13.75 9.15
C VAL A 52 2.95 15.24 8.79
N ARG A 53 3.25 16.13 9.77
CA ARG A 53 3.40 17.57 9.52
C ARG A 53 4.51 17.90 8.52
N GLN A 54 5.68 17.27 8.66
CA GLN A 54 6.78 17.45 7.70
C GLN A 54 6.41 16.90 6.31
N ALA A 55 5.71 15.77 6.25
CA ALA A 55 5.27 15.19 4.99
C ALA A 55 4.25 16.09 4.28
N LEU A 56 3.32 16.73 5.01
CA LEU A 56 2.37 17.70 4.45
C LEU A 56 3.03 18.93 3.79
N GLU A 57 4.28 19.24 4.13
CA GLU A 57 5.06 20.34 3.56
C GLU A 57 5.95 19.91 2.37
N SER A 58 5.97 18.62 2.05
CA SER A 58 6.77 18.04 0.96
C SER A 58 6.07 18.11 -0.40
N ASP A 59 6.82 17.86 -1.47
CA ASP A 59 6.29 17.82 -2.84
C ASP A 59 5.31 16.65 -3.07
N ASN A 60 5.43 15.57 -2.30
CA ASN A 60 4.57 14.40 -2.39
C ASN A 60 4.06 13.98 -1.01
N PRO A 61 3.09 14.73 -0.46
CA PRO A 61 2.68 14.59 0.93
C PRO A 61 2.04 13.24 1.21
N LEU A 62 1.15 12.76 0.35
CA LEU A 62 0.38 11.53 0.58
C LEU A 62 1.26 10.27 0.56
N GLU A 63 2.21 10.19 -0.37
CA GLU A 63 3.13 9.05 -0.43
C GLU A 63 4.08 9.04 0.78
N ASN A 64 4.60 10.21 1.17
CA ASN A 64 5.46 10.32 2.35
C ASN A 64 4.71 9.95 3.63
N ILE A 65 3.44 10.37 3.77
CA ILE A 65 2.58 9.98 4.88
C ILE A 65 2.34 8.47 4.89
N ARG A 66 2.02 7.87 3.73
CA ARG A 66 1.79 6.41 3.59
C ARG A 66 2.98 5.59 4.07
N ASN A 67 4.20 5.98 3.73
CA ASN A 67 5.43 5.27 4.12
C ASN A 67 5.64 5.23 5.65
N GLU A 68 4.92 6.07 6.40
CA GLU A 68 5.00 6.19 7.84
C GLU A 68 3.81 5.56 8.59
N MET A 69 2.86 4.96 7.87
CA MET A 69 1.65 4.36 8.46
C MET A 69 1.91 3.02 9.14
N GLY A 70 1.21 2.78 10.25
CA GLY A 70 1.20 1.53 11.00
C GLY A 70 -0.21 0.93 11.13
N GLU A 71 -0.41 0.11 12.17
CA GLU A 71 -1.60 -0.74 12.32
C GLU A 71 -2.78 -0.09 13.07
N ARG A 72 -2.72 1.20 13.38
CA ARG A 72 -3.81 1.89 14.09
C ARG A 72 -5.00 2.14 13.17
N GLU A 73 -6.20 2.18 13.75
CA GLU A 73 -7.45 2.35 12.99
C GLU A 73 -7.43 3.55 12.03
N THR A 74 -7.05 4.75 12.49
CA THR A 74 -6.97 5.94 11.62
C THR A 74 -5.92 5.81 10.51
N GLN A 75 -4.86 5.02 10.74
CA GLN A 75 -3.79 4.77 9.77
C GLN A 75 -4.19 3.73 8.72
N LYS A 76 -4.94 2.70 9.14
CA LYS A 76 -5.61 1.75 8.25
C LYS A 76 -6.63 2.46 7.38
N LEU A 77 -7.41 3.36 7.96
CA LEU A 77 -8.37 4.18 7.22
C LEU A 77 -7.66 5.08 6.21
N PHE A 78 -6.58 5.78 6.59
CA PHE A 78 -5.77 6.53 5.64
C PHE A 78 -5.29 5.63 4.48
N SER A 79 -4.79 4.44 4.81
CA SER A 79 -4.26 3.49 3.82
C SER A 79 -5.35 3.00 2.86
N LEU A 80 -6.57 2.77 3.36
CA LEU A 80 -7.73 2.41 2.54
C LEU A 80 -8.11 3.52 1.57
N LEU A 81 -8.21 4.76 2.07
CA LEU A 81 -8.53 5.92 1.24
C LEU A 81 -7.45 6.16 0.19
N TYR A 82 -6.17 6.14 0.58
CA TYR A 82 -5.05 6.28 -0.34
C TYR A 82 -5.02 5.17 -1.41
N ALA A 83 -5.27 3.91 -1.01
CA ALA A 83 -5.34 2.80 -1.96
C ALA A 83 -6.46 3.05 -3.00
N ALA A 84 -7.63 3.54 -2.59
CA ALA A 84 -8.69 3.87 -3.53
C ALA A 84 -8.27 4.89 -4.60
N ILE A 85 -7.47 5.91 -4.25
CA ILE A 85 -6.91 6.88 -5.22
C ILE A 85 -6.03 6.16 -6.23
N MET A 86 -5.13 5.31 -5.76
CA MET A 86 -4.21 4.55 -6.62
C MET A 86 -4.96 3.64 -7.59
N GLU A 87 -6.02 3.00 -7.11
CA GLU A 87 -6.86 2.13 -7.92
C GLU A 87 -7.61 2.92 -8.99
N VAL A 88 -8.28 4.02 -8.61
CA VAL A 88 -8.99 4.90 -9.54
C VAL A 88 -8.04 5.47 -10.59
N ASN A 89 -6.85 5.88 -10.19
CA ASN A 89 -5.83 6.39 -11.12
C ASN A 89 -5.35 5.32 -12.10
N SER A 90 -5.33 4.05 -11.69
CA SER A 90 -4.85 2.95 -12.52
C SER A 90 -5.89 2.41 -13.51
N ALA A 91 -7.16 2.38 -13.12
CA ALA A 91 -8.21 1.62 -13.82
C ALA A 91 -9.60 2.26 -13.77
N GLY A 92 -9.74 3.49 -13.26
CA GLY A 92 -11.04 4.15 -13.07
C GLY A 92 -11.79 3.65 -11.83
N ALA A 93 -12.90 4.30 -11.49
CA ALA A 93 -13.61 3.99 -10.23
C ALA A 93 -14.35 2.65 -10.22
N GLY A 94 -14.66 2.06 -11.39
CA GLY A 94 -15.33 0.75 -11.45
C GLY A 94 -14.49 -0.37 -10.84
N ILE A 95 -13.16 -0.29 -10.89
CA ILE A 95 -12.25 -1.29 -10.31
C ILE A 95 -12.46 -1.48 -8.80
N LEU A 96 -13.00 -0.47 -8.11
CA LEU A 96 -13.20 -0.54 -6.67
C LEU A 96 -14.24 -1.62 -6.30
N PHE A 97 -15.23 -1.86 -7.17
CA PHE A 97 -16.24 -2.89 -6.96
C PHE A 97 -15.73 -4.31 -7.22
N ASP A 98 -14.58 -4.45 -7.89
CA ASP A 98 -13.88 -5.73 -8.07
C ASP A 98 -12.95 -6.02 -6.88
N ARG A 99 -12.29 -4.99 -6.34
CA ARG A 99 -11.23 -5.14 -5.33
C ARG A 99 -11.68 -5.05 -3.88
N TYR A 100 -12.80 -4.39 -3.61
CA TYR A 100 -13.23 -4.08 -2.25
C TYR A 100 -14.63 -4.58 -1.94
N GLY A 101 -14.84 -4.93 -0.66
CA GLY A 101 -16.15 -5.29 -0.15
C GLY A 101 -17.10 -4.09 -0.04
N LYS A 102 -18.41 -4.38 0.06
CA LYS A 102 -19.45 -3.34 0.19
C LYS A 102 -19.20 -2.37 1.36
N GLU A 103 -18.73 -2.89 2.50
CA GLU A 103 -18.44 -2.10 3.70
C GLU A 103 -17.24 -1.15 3.52
N GLU A 104 -16.21 -1.60 2.80
CA GLU A 104 -15.04 -0.78 2.49
C GLU A 104 -15.39 0.34 1.51
N ILE A 105 -16.15 0.03 0.45
CA ILE A 105 -16.63 1.03 -0.51
C ILE A 105 -17.52 2.05 0.20
N GLU A 106 -18.37 1.61 1.13
CA GLU A 106 -19.20 2.52 1.93
C GLU A 106 -18.38 3.40 2.87
N THR A 107 -17.32 2.84 3.48
CA THR A 107 -16.38 3.60 4.29
C THR A 107 -15.67 4.68 3.45
N MET A 108 -15.14 4.30 2.28
CA MET A 108 -14.54 5.24 1.33
C MET A 108 -15.53 6.34 0.93
N TYR A 109 -16.74 5.96 0.52
CA TYR A 109 -17.79 6.90 0.11
C TYR A 109 -18.10 7.92 1.21
N ASN A 110 -18.31 7.47 2.44
CA ASN A 110 -18.65 8.36 3.56
C ASN A 110 -17.53 9.35 3.88
N HIS A 111 -16.27 8.89 3.88
CA HIS A 111 -15.14 9.76 4.15
C HIS A 111 -14.88 10.74 2.99
N TYR A 112 -14.90 10.27 1.75
CA TYR A 112 -14.72 11.14 0.59
C TYR A 112 -15.85 12.16 0.46
N SER A 113 -17.10 11.76 0.73
CA SER A 113 -18.25 12.67 0.81
C SER A 113 -18.04 13.74 1.88
N TYR A 114 -17.63 13.34 3.09
CA TYR A 114 -17.39 14.26 4.21
C TYR A 114 -16.29 15.29 3.92
N PHE A 115 -15.22 14.87 3.23
CA PHE A 115 -14.08 15.74 2.90
C PHE A 115 -14.18 16.40 1.51
N GLY A 116 -15.34 16.28 0.84
CA GLY A 116 -15.65 17.05 -0.36
C GLY A 116 -15.08 16.49 -1.67
N ALA A 117 -15.03 15.16 -1.82
CA ALA A 117 -14.73 14.48 -3.08
C ALA A 117 -16.03 14.05 -3.81
N GLY A 118 -16.74 15.04 -4.35
CA GLY A 118 -18.05 14.88 -4.97
C GLY A 118 -18.05 14.07 -6.26
N LEU A 119 -17.05 14.24 -7.13
CA LEU A 119 -16.96 13.50 -8.40
C LEU A 119 -16.76 12.00 -8.16
N PHE A 120 -15.99 11.66 -7.14
CA PHE A 120 -15.84 10.29 -6.70
C PHE A 120 -17.16 9.72 -6.20
N CYS A 121 -17.88 10.45 -5.34
CA CYS A 121 -19.18 10.03 -4.84
C CYS A 121 -20.21 9.86 -5.97
N GLU A 122 -20.26 10.79 -6.93
CA GLU A 122 -21.13 10.70 -8.11
C GLU A 122 -20.83 9.45 -8.95
N ALA A 123 -19.55 9.11 -9.14
CA ALA A 123 -19.14 7.90 -9.83
C ALA A 123 -19.61 6.63 -9.10
N ILE A 124 -19.40 6.55 -7.79
CA ILE A 124 -19.85 5.43 -6.96
C ILE A 124 -21.38 5.31 -6.98
N ASP A 125 -22.11 6.42 -6.86
CA ASP A 125 -23.57 6.43 -6.90
C ASP A 125 -24.12 5.99 -8.25
N LYS A 126 -23.45 6.38 -9.35
CA LYS A 126 -23.81 5.94 -10.69
C LYS A 126 -23.66 4.43 -10.87
N MET A 127 -22.54 3.86 -10.40
CA MET A 127 -22.32 2.42 -10.43
C MET A 127 -23.33 1.66 -9.56
N ARG A 128 -23.54 2.12 -8.31
CA ARG A 128 -24.52 1.55 -7.38
C ARG A 128 -25.93 1.61 -7.95
N GLY A 129 -26.32 2.73 -8.54
CA GLY A 129 -27.62 2.94 -9.17
C GLY A 129 -27.86 1.92 -10.28
N PHE A 130 -26.86 1.70 -11.14
CA PHE A 130 -26.95 0.71 -12.22
C PHE A 130 -27.02 -0.73 -11.68
N ILE A 131 -26.17 -1.09 -10.72
CA ILE A 131 -26.19 -2.42 -10.08
C ILE A 131 -27.56 -2.69 -9.45
N LYS A 132 -28.09 -1.72 -8.70
CA LYS A 132 -29.39 -1.82 -8.06
C LYS A 132 -30.53 -1.92 -9.08
N GLU A 133 -30.47 -1.21 -10.20
CA GLU A 133 -31.45 -1.32 -11.28
C GLU A 133 -31.47 -2.74 -11.88
N LYS A 134 -30.29 -3.35 -12.08
CA LYS A 134 -30.16 -4.63 -12.77
C LYS A 134 -30.33 -5.85 -11.87
N LEU A 135 -29.84 -5.78 -10.64
CA LEU A 135 -29.76 -6.92 -9.72
C LEU A 135 -30.61 -6.73 -8.45
N GLY A 136 -31.08 -5.51 -8.16
CA GLY A 136 -31.79 -5.19 -6.93
C GLY A 136 -30.87 -4.88 -5.74
N GLU A 137 -31.44 -4.84 -4.54
CA GLU A 137 -30.73 -4.54 -3.28
C GLU A 137 -29.85 -5.72 -2.80
N THR A 138 -30.29 -6.94 -3.09
CA THR A 138 -29.63 -8.17 -2.66
C THR A 138 -29.30 -8.99 -3.90
N TYR A 139 -28.01 -9.21 -4.13
CA TYR A 139 -27.47 -9.98 -5.24
C TYR A 139 -26.26 -10.78 -4.77
N SER A 140 -26.00 -11.89 -5.44
CA SER A 140 -24.80 -12.72 -5.25
C SER A 140 -23.61 -12.19 -6.06
N ASP A 141 -22.40 -12.58 -5.66
CA ASP A 141 -21.17 -12.21 -6.38
C ASP A 141 -21.21 -12.74 -7.84
N ASP A 142 -21.74 -13.94 -8.07
CA ASP A 142 -21.91 -14.52 -9.40
C ASP A 142 -22.82 -13.68 -10.32
N GLU A 143 -23.87 -13.06 -9.77
CA GLU A 143 -24.76 -12.16 -10.52
C GLU A 143 -24.06 -10.84 -10.82
N PHE A 144 -23.29 -10.33 -9.87
CA PHE A 144 -22.48 -9.13 -10.04
C PHE A 144 -21.41 -9.31 -11.13
N PHE A 145 -20.64 -10.39 -11.09
CA PHE A 145 -19.61 -10.65 -12.10
C PHE A 145 -20.20 -10.81 -13.51
N LYS A 146 -21.37 -11.46 -13.64
CA LYS A 146 -22.09 -11.52 -14.92
C LYS A 146 -22.53 -10.14 -15.40
N LEU A 147 -22.91 -9.24 -14.49
CA LEU A 147 -23.26 -7.88 -14.83
C LEU A 147 -22.04 -7.09 -15.34
N CYS A 148 -20.87 -7.27 -14.72
CA CYS A 148 -19.62 -6.61 -15.13
C CYS A 148 -19.24 -6.90 -16.60
N ASP A 149 -19.55 -8.11 -17.09
CA ASP A 149 -19.30 -8.52 -18.49
C ASP A 149 -20.28 -7.92 -19.50
N THR A 150 -21.33 -7.21 -19.05
CA THR A 150 -22.32 -6.60 -19.95
C THR A 150 -21.78 -5.35 -20.62
N LYS A 151 -22.24 -5.08 -21.85
CA LYS A 151 -21.82 -3.88 -22.60
C LYS A 151 -22.25 -2.60 -21.91
N GLU A 152 -23.38 -2.64 -21.22
CA GLU A 152 -23.96 -1.54 -20.47
C GLU A 152 -23.10 -1.18 -19.26
N TYR A 153 -22.65 -2.17 -18.49
CA TYR A 153 -21.73 -1.93 -17.38
C TYR A 153 -20.42 -1.30 -17.87
N VAL A 154 -19.81 -1.90 -18.90
CA VAL A 154 -18.57 -1.40 -19.51
C VAL A 154 -18.73 0.02 -20.06
N ALA A 155 -19.90 0.37 -20.60
CA ALA A 155 -20.16 1.73 -21.08
C ALA A 155 -20.21 2.75 -19.94
N ILE A 156 -20.86 2.42 -18.83
CA ILE A 156 -20.94 3.30 -17.64
C ILE A 156 -19.57 3.48 -17.02
N ASP A 157 -18.83 2.38 -16.83
CA ASP A 157 -17.47 2.41 -16.27
C ASP A 157 -16.52 3.27 -17.12
N ARG A 158 -16.60 3.14 -18.45
CA ARG A 158 -15.83 4.00 -19.37
C ARG A 158 -16.21 5.47 -19.24
N GLU A 159 -17.50 5.78 -19.14
CA GLU A 159 -17.95 7.17 -19.01
C GLU A 159 -17.43 7.80 -17.72
N ILE A 160 -17.42 7.05 -16.62
CA ILE A 160 -16.84 7.48 -15.35
C ILE A 160 -15.33 7.67 -15.48
N THR A 161 -14.66 6.70 -16.11
CA THR A 161 -13.20 6.72 -16.31
C THR A 161 -12.75 7.94 -17.09
N LEU A 162 -13.54 8.52 -17.99
CA LEU A 162 -13.15 9.75 -18.71
C LEU A 162 -12.82 10.94 -17.80
N ARG A 163 -13.25 10.91 -16.53
CA ARG A 163 -13.00 11.96 -15.54
C ARG A 163 -12.09 11.50 -14.40
N TYR A 164 -11.33 10.42 -14.59
CA TYR A 164 -10.50 9.86 -13.52
C TYR A 164 -9.47 10.84 -12.98
N GLU A 165 -8.85 11.67 -13.84
CA GLU A 165 -7.84 12.65 -13.42
C GLU A 165 -8.43 13.70 -12.47
N GLU A 166 -9.53 14.35 -12.87
CA GLU A 166 -10.27 15.31 -12.02
C GLU A 166 -10.71 14.68 -10.69
N MET A 167 -11.16 13.42 -10.76
CA MET A 167 -11.60 12.67 -9.59
C MET A 167 -10.44 12.37 -8.64
N CYS A 168 -9.30 11.93 -9.16
CA CYS A 168 -8.10 11.67 -8.37
C CYS A 168 -7.61 12.95 -7.70
N GLU A 169 -7.56 14.08 -8.42
CA GLU A 169 -7.19 15.38 -7.84
C GLU A 169 -8.11 15.74 -6.66
N GLU A 170 -9.43 15.59 -6.82
CA GLU A 170 -10.40 15.88 -5.77
C GLU A 170 -10.25 14.93 -4.56
N MET A 171 -10.04 13.64 -4.81
CA MET A 171 -9.79 12.64 -3.76
C MET A 171 -8.48 12.93 -3.01
N GLU A 172 -7.42 13.33 -3.70
CA GLU A 172 -6.16 13.71 -3.06
C GLU A 172 -6.34 14.92 -2.14
N GLN A 173 -7.07 15.95 -2.58
CA GLN A 173 -7.40 17.11 -1.73
C GLN A 173 -8.23 16.71 -0.52
N ALA A 174 -9.23 15.84 -0.71
CA ALA A 174 -10.04 15.29 0.37
C ALA A 174 -9.20 14.49 1.37
N LEU A 175 -8.24 13.68 0.88
CA LEU A 175 -7.34 12.91 1.74
C LEU A 175 -6.39 13.83 2.52
N ILE A 176 -5.89 14.91 1.92
CA ILE A 176 -5.11 15.92 2.64
C ILE A 176 -5.96 16.60 3.72
N ALA A 177 -7.23 16.91 3.45
CA ALA A 177 -8.15 17.45 4.45
C ALA A 177 -8.39 16.45 5.60
N PHE A 178 -8.58 15.17 5.29
CA PHE A 178 -8.65 14.08 6.26
C PHE A 178 -7.40 14.03 7.14
N VAL A 179 -6.21 14.10 6.54
CA VAL A 179 -4.94 14.09 7.28
C VAL A 179 -4.86 15.26 8.24
N ARG A 180 -5.17 16.47 7.77
CA ARG A 180 -5.15 17.69 8.61
C ARG A 180 -6.13 17.59 9.77
N TYR A 181 -7.33 17.05 9.53
CA TYR A 181 -8.34 16.84 10.55
C TYR A 181 -7.89 15.81 11.61
N ASN A 182 -7.15 14.78 11.21
CA ASN A 182 -6.74 13.67 12.07
C ASN A 182 -5.25 13.70 12.47
N ILE A 183 -4.58 14.85 12.35
CA ILE A 183 -3.13 14.94 12.38
C ILE A 183 -2.51 14.34 13.65
N GLU A 184 -3.12 14.57 14.82
CA GLU A 184 -2.65 14.01 16.09
C GLU A 184 -2.76 12.49 16.15
N GLN A 185 -3.81 11.91 15.56
CA GLN A 185 -4.02 10.46 15.56
C GLN A 185 -3.06 9.77 14.60
N LEU A 186 -2.75 10.42 13.47
CA LEU A 186 -1.83 9.94 12.45
C LEU A 186 -0.36 10.08 12.89
N GLU A 187 0.02 11.17 13.58
CA GLU A 187 1.39 11.39 14.06
C GLU A 187 1.81 10.53 15.24
N ASN A 188 0.86 10.05 16.03
CA ASN A 188 1.17 9.20 17.18
C ASN A 188 1.61 7.80 16.73
N ASN A 189 2.78 7.68 16.09
CA ASN A 189 3.44 6.43 15.72
C ASN A 189 4.06 5.69 16.92
N MET A 190 4.00 6.26 18.13
CA MET A 190 4.54 5.64 19.34
C MET A 190 3.42 5.36 20.35
N GLY A 191 2.81 4.19 20.24
CA GLY A 191 2.05 3.58 21.33
C GLY A 191 3.02 2.81 22.19
N LYS A 192 3.46 3.43 23.30
CA LYS A 192 4.25 2.87 24.41
C LYS A 192 4.40 1.34 24.38
N VAL A 193 5.62 0.84 24.13
CA VAL A 193 6.07 -0.39 24.79
C VAL A 193 6.31 -0.01 26.25
N VAL A 194 5.26 -0.04 27.07
CA VAL A 194 5.46 -0.10 28.52
C VAL A 194 5.97 -1.50 28.79
N ASN A 195 7.29 -1.67 28.86
CA ASN A 195 7.85 -2.81 29.58
C ASN A 195 7.38 -2.65 31.02
N SER A 196 6.37 -3.44 31.41
CA SER A 196 6.05 -3.66 32.80
C SER A 196 7.19 -4.50 33.39
N THR A 197 8.30 -3.85 33.72
CA THR A 197 9.19 -4.39 34.76
C THR A 197 8.42 -4.29 36.06
N HIS A 198 7.85 -5.43 36.45
CA HIS A 198 7.47 -5.71 37.82
C HIS A 198 8.74 -5.56 38.66
N GLU A 199 8.97 -4.39 39.23
CA GLU A 199 9.75 -4.30 40.45
C GLU A 199 8.81 -4.75 41.57
N SER A 200 9.02 -5.99 42.01
CA SER A 200 8.57 -6.44 43.31
C SER A 200 9.35 -5.65 44.35
N GLU A 201 8.75 -4.58 44.88
CA GLU A 201 9.16 -4.03 46.17
C GLU A 201 8.80 -5.08 47.24
N THR A 202 9.83 -5.80 47.65
CA THR A 202 9.90 -6.33 49.01
C THR A 202 10.13 -5.15 49.96
N ASP A 203 9.20 -4.92 50.87
CA ASP A 203 9.46 -4.73 52.30
C ASP A 203 8.18 -5.02 53.11
#